data_AF-A0A1I1DD19-F1
#
_entry.id   AF-A0A1I1DD19-F1
#
_cell.length_a   1.000
_cell.length_b   1.000
_cell.length_c   1.000
_cell.angle_alpha   90.00
_cell.angle_beta   90.00
_cell.angle_gamma   90.00
#
_symmetry.space_group_name_H-M   'P 1'
#
loop_
_entity.id
_entity.type
_entity.pdbx_description
1 polymer ?
#
loop_
_entity_poly.entity_id
_entity_poly.type
_entity_poly.pdbx_seq_one_letter_code
_entity_poly.pdbx_strand_id
1 'polypeptide(L)'
;METQEVFALLDDAGAAGEARSRLYSRHAGTLRCQDAAGWPQLLQDMQEALARGLYAVPLLTYELGAHLQGLPAHAVDGPLAQVLLFAQCEHLDGSQVEAWIATRTASPTVCGVAGIGANVDEAAFTDAINRIRDYIAAGDTYQVNYTYRLRFDAFGPLVGLYARLRARQRVPYGALVALPDGGALLSFSPELFVRHEAGVLLARPMKGTAPASGDDGVDAQRAQALAQDSKNRAENLMIVDLLRNDLGRIADTGSVEVPALFDVQRYGSVLQMTSTVQARLRQGTTLEQVFAALYPCGSITGAPKRRTMEIIHELEPAARGIYTGAIGWFDPPQAGQACGAGFGNFCLSVPIRTLALGAATGGTRRGELGVGAGIVHDSDAASEFAECQLKARFLTGLPNEFDLFETIRASYEHGCRHLEQHLDRLAGSCRYFGYPFDLGAARALLNDACLALPPDGLHRLRLSCAPSGQLAVQAGPLAPLSEPVGLLLADAPTDSGDVFLRHKTAVRSRYDAAWRNAEAQGAFDALFFNERGELTEGGRSNVFVRFGGEWITPPLSCGLLPGVMRGVMLAAPAWHASERVITRAMLQEADDIVVCNALRGPLRAVLLDGTPTA
;
A
#
# COMPACT_ATOMS: atom_id res chain seq x y z
N MET A 1 13.24 19.50 0.53
CA MET A 1 13.05 18.13 1.03
C MET A 1 12.67 18.24 2.49
N GLU A 2 11.39 18.10 2.83
CA GLU A 2 11.01 17.92 4.24
C GLU A 2 11.73 16.66 4.73
N THR A 3 12.59 16.79 5.74
CA THR A 3 13.16 15.65 6.46
C THR A 3 11.98 14.86 7.01
N GLN A 4 11.69 13.72 6.38
CA GLN A 4 10.58 12.85 6.74
C GLN A 4 10.80 12.35 8.17
N GLU A 5 9.91 12.75 9.08
CA GLU A 5 9.97 12.38 10.50
C GLU A 5 9.95 10.84 10.65
N VAL A 6 10.96 10.29 11.32
CA VAL A 6 11.00 8.86 11.69
C VAL A 6 10.23 8.67 12.99
N PHE A 7 9.17 7.87 12.95
CA PHE A 7 8.30 7.58 14.09
C PHE A 7 7.68 6.18 13.96
N ALA A 8 7.15 5.66 15.06
CA ALA A 8 6.32 4.46 15.04
C ALA A 8 5.07 4.66 15.90
N LEU A 9 3.90 4.48 15.32
CA LEU A 9 2.64 4.38 16.05
C LEU A 9 2.21 2.92 16.06
N LEU A 10 2.24 2.26 17.22
CA LEU A 10 1.65 0.94 17.42
C LEU A 10 0.23 1.15 17.97
N ASP A 11 -0.78 0.82 17.17
CA ASP A 11 -2.17 1.26 17.32
C ASP A 11 -3.08 0.08 17.69
N ASP A 12 -3.56 0.10 18.93
CA ASP A 12 -4.64 -0.77 19.38
C ASP A 12 -5.97 -0.06 19.13
N ALA A 13 -6.46 -0.15 17.90
CA ALA A 13 -7.70 0.51 17.48
C ALA A 13 -8.97 -0.14 18.08
N GLY A 14 -8.82 -1.26 18.80
CA GLY A 14 -9.90 -2.00 19.46
C GLY A 14 -10.08 -1.66 20.94
N ALA A 15 -9.10 -1.04 21.60
CA ALA A 15 -9.16 -0.65 23.00
C ALA A 15 -10.02 0.61 23.23
N ALA A 16 -11.29 0.43 23.57
CA ALA A 16 -12.18 1.54 23.89
C ALA A 16 -11.78 2.19 25.23
N GLY A 17 -11.17 3.37 25.17
CA GLY A 17 -10.88 4.21 26.34
C GLY A 17 -9.65 3.85 27.17
N GLU A 18 -8.89 2.82 26.78
CA GLU A 18 -7.62 2.48 27.44
C GLU A 18 -6.42 2.97 26.62
N ALA A 19 -5.41 3.51 27.31
CA ALA A 19 -4.18 4.02 26.69
C ALA A 19 -3.20 2.89 26.31
N ARG A 20 -3.63 1.99 25.41
CA ARG A 20 -2.85 0.82 24.96
C ARG A 20 -2.01 1.09 23.71
N SER A 21 -2.35 2.11 22.93
CA SER A 21 -1.56 2.48 21.75
C SER A 21 -0.26 3.16 22.19
N ARG A 22 0.81 3.03 21.40
CA ARG A 22 2.15 3.52 21.71
C ARG A 22 2.68 4.36 20.57
N LEU A 23 2.97 5.64 20.82
CA LEU A 23 3.60 6.55 19.88
C LEU A 23 5.07 6.74 20.27
N TYR A 24 5.95 6.29 19.39
CA TYR A 24 7.39 6.43 19.51
C TYR A 24 7.88 7.60 18.64
N SER A 25 8.62 8.51 19.26
CA SER A 25 9.16 9.71 18.63
C SER A 25 10.60 9.95 19.08
N ARG A 26 11.26 10.97 18.50
CA ARG A 26 12.69 11.27 18.75
C ARG A 26 13.57 10.05 18.45
N HIS A 27 13.61 9.67 17.18
CA HIS A 27 14.45 8.59 16.66
C HIS A 27 15.91 8.80 17.09
N ALA A 28 16.48 7.79 17.76
CA ALA A 28 17.82 7.83 18.35
C ALA A 28 18.84 7.01 17.57
N GLY A 29 18.38 6.10 16.71
CA GLY A 29 19.26 5.22 15.93
C GLY A 29 18.51 4.02 15.35
N THR A 30 19.21 3.29 14.48
CA THR A 30 18.67 2.07 13.86
C THR A 30 19.73 0.98 13.88
N LEU A 31 19.40 -0.16 14.49
CA LEU A 31 20.21 -1.37 14.43
C LEU A 31 19.75 -2.21 13.24
N ARG A 32 20.68 -2.88 12.55
CA ARG A 32 20.39 -3.69 11.36
C ARG A 32 21.19 -4.98 11.38
N CYS A 33 20.57 -6.05 10.90
CA CYS A 33 21.16 -7.37 10.77
C CYS A 33 20.93 -7.85 9.33
N GLN A 34 22.01 -8.08 8.59
CA GLN A 34 21.96 -8.46 7.17
C GLN A 34 21.90 -9.97 6.96
N ASP A 35 22.42 -10.75 7.90
CA ASP A 35 22.52 -12.21 7.83
C ASP A 35 22.34 -12.84 9.22
N ALA A 36 22.22 -14.16 9.28
CA ALA A 36 22.04 -14.88 10.54
C ALA A 36 23.19 -14.65 11.55
N ALA A 37 24.41 -14.40 11.06
CA ALA A 37 25.59 -14.26 11.91
C ALA A 37 25.59 -12.93 12.68
N GLY A 38 24.98 -11.88 12.13
CA GLY A 38 24.79 -10.60 12.81
C GLY A 38 23.69 -10.60 13.88
N TRP A 39 22.88 -11.66 13.97
CA TRP A 39 21.73 -11.70 14.87
C TRP A 39 22.08 -11.61 16.37
N PRO A 40 23.05 -12.39 16.91
CA PRO A 40 23.42 -12.28 18.31
C PRO A 40 23.91 -10.88 18.69
N GLN A 41 24.71 -10.25 17.81
CA GLN A 41 25.21 -8.89 18.03
C GLN A 41 24.07 -7.86 18.04
N LEU A 42 23.11 -7.96 17.11
CA LEU A 42 21.96 -7.07 17.08
C LEU A 42 21.13 -7.17 18.37
N LEU A 43 20.92 -8.38 18.90
CA LEU A 43 20.22 -8.56 20.17
C LEU A 43 20.98 -7.93 21.34
N GLN A 44 22.29 -8.11 21.39
CA GLN A 44 23.13 -7.47 22.40
C GLN A 44 23.05 -5.93 22.31
N ASP A 45 23.23 -5.36 21.12
CA ASP A 45 23.17 -3.91 20.90
C ASP A 45 21.79 -3.34 21.29
N MET A 46 20.72 -4.09 21.00
CA MET A 46 19.36 -3.74 21.42
C MET A 46 19.23 -3.73 22.94
N GLN A 47 19.75 -4.76 23.64
CA GLN A 47 19.72 -4.83 25.11
C GLN A 47 20.53 -3.70 25.74
N GLU A 48 21.69 -3.34 25.17
CA GLU A 48 22.49 -2.21 25.62
C GLU A 48 21.75 -0.87 25.41
N ALA A 49 21.04 -0.71 24.29
CA ALA A 49 20.20 0.47 24.05
C ALA A 49 19.04 0.57 25.05
N LEU A 50 18.37 -0.55 25.33
CA LEU A 50 17.30 -0.63 26.33
C LEU A 50 17.81 -0.32 27.74
N ALA A 51 19.01 -0.79 28.10
CA ALA A 51 19.66 -0.48 29.37
C ALA A 51 20.02 1.02 29.51
N ARG A 52 20.23 1.72 28.40
CA ARG A 52 20.37 3.20 28.36
C ARG A 52 19.02 3.94 28.43
N GLY A 53 17.91 3.23 28.56
CA GLY A 53 16.57 3.82 28.66
C GLY A 53 15.92 4.15 27.31
N LEU A 54 16.48 3.68 26.19
CA LEU A 54 15.85 3.81 24.88
C LEU A 54 14.77 2.74 24.69
N TYR A 55 13.74 3.04 23.92
CA TYR A 55 12.74 2.08 23.50
C TYR A 55 13.13 1.45 22.16
N ALA A 56 12.77 0.19 21.94
CA ALA A 56 13.07 -0.52 20.71
C ALA A 56 11.79 -1.01 20.01
N VAL A 57 11.68 -0.71 18.70
CA VAL A 57 10.63 -1.20 17.81
C VAL A 57 11.28 -2.12 16.77
N PRO A 58 11.23 -3.45 16.98
CA PRO A 58 11.77 -4.43 16.05
C PRO A 58 10.85 -4.63 14.84
N LEU A 59 11.48 -4.75 13.68
CA LEU A 59 10.91 -5.10 12.39
C LEU A 59 11.71 -6.29 11.86
N LEU A 60 11.15 -7.50 11.96
CA LEU A 60 11.83 -8.76 11.68
C LEU A 60 11.19 -9.42 10.47
N THR A 61 11.99 -9.77 9.47
CA THR A 61 11.51 -10.50 8.28
C THR A 61 11.28 -11.97 8.58
N TYR A 62 10.38 -12.60 7.84
CA TYR A 62 10.18 -14.05 7.89
C TYR A 62 11.47 -14.83 7.61
N GLU A 63 12.30 -14.34 6.69
CA GLU A 63 13.55 -14.96 6.25
C GLU A 63 14.58 -15.07 7.38
N LEU A 64 14.60 -14.13 8.33
CA LEU A 64 15.38 -14.28 9.56
C LEU A 64 15.05 -15.62 10.24
N GLY A 65 13.78 -15.98 10.29
CA GLY A 65 13.32 -17.24 10.87
C GLY A 65 13.86 -18.46 10.13
N ALA A 66 13.86 -18.45 8.79
CA ALA A 66 14.46 -19.53 8.01
C ALA A 66 15.96 -19.69 8.31
N HIS A 67 16.68 -18.57 8.37
CA HIS A 67 18.09 -18.56 8.71
C HIS A 67 18.38 -19.07 10.12
N LEU A 68 17.58 -18.69 11.14
CA LEU A 68 17.72 -19.21 12.51
C LEU A 68 17.48 -20.72 12.61
N GLN A 69 16.67 -21.29 11.71
CA GLN A 69 16.44 -22.73 11.63
C GLN A 69 17.49 -23.46 10.76
N GLY A 70 18.45 -22.74 10.18
CA GLY A 70 19.45 -23.28 9.27
C GLY A 70 18.86 -23.77 7.94
N LEU A 71 17.83 -23.09 7.44
CA LEU A 71 17.12 -23.40 6.19
C LEU A 71 17.47 -22.37 5.10
N PRO A 72 17.35 -22.75 3.81
CA PRO A 72 17.41 -21.80 2.72
C PRO A 72 16.23 -20.82 2.78
N ALA A 73 16.43 -19.62 2.25
CA ALA A 73 15.45 -18.55 2.19
C ALA A 73 15.59 -17.79 0.86
N HIS A 74 14.50 -17.19 0.38
CA HIS A 74 14.60 -16.26 -0.75
C HIS A 74 15.33 -14.99 -0.32
N ALA A 75 16.03 -14.36 -1.26
CA ALA A 75 16.67 -13.07 -1.00
C ALA A 75 15.61 -11.99 -0.72
N VAL A 76 15.89 -11.16 0.27
CA VAL A 76 15.10 -9.96 0.59
C VAL A 76 15.88 -8.70 0.22
N ASP A 77 15.16 -7.68 -0.23
CA ASP A 77 15.74 -6.34 -0.43
C ASP A 77 15.83 -5.63 0.93
N GLY A 78 17.03 -5.58 1.51
CA GLY A 78 17.29 -4.93 2.79
C GLY A 78 17.70 -5.90 3.91
N PRO A 79 17.73 -5.44 5.18
CA PRO A 79 18.19 -6.27 6.30
C PRO A 79 17.15 -7.34 6.70
N LEU A 80 17.62 -8.51 7.14
CA LEU A 80 16.78 -9.56 7.74
C LEU A 80 16.07 -9.08 9.02
N ALA A 81 16.71 -8.19 9.78
CA ALA A 81 16.11 -7.52 10.92
C ALA A 81 16.57 -6.08 11.05
N GLN A 82 15.64 -5.22 11.45
CA GLN A 82 15.89 -3.83 11.77
C GLN A 82 15.23 -3.48 13.11
N VAL A 83 15.93 -2.77 13.98
CA VAL A 83 15.38 -2.27 15.24
C VAL A 83 15.49 -0.76 15.27
N LEU A 84 14.34 -0.09 15.30
CA LEU A 84 14.28 1.36 15.46
C LEU A 84 14.38 1.70 16.95
N LEU A 85 15.30 2.58 17.30
CA LEU A 85 15.50 3.05 18.68
C LEU A 85 14.91 4.44 18.84
N PHE A 86 14.18 4.66 19.93
CA PHE A 86 13.50 5.91 20.22
C PHE A 86 13.77 6.37 21.65
N ALA A 87 13.92 7.68 21.84
CA ALA A 87 14.10 8.28 23.16
C ALA A 87 12.78 8.51 23.91
N GLN A 88 11.64 8.48 23.20
CA GLN A 88 10.32 8.80 23.77
C GLN A 88 9.27 7.79 23.33
N CYS A 89 8.42 7.38 24.27
CA CYS A 89 7.22 6.58 24.06
C CYS A 89 6.06 7.21 24.82
N GLU A 90 5.00 7.57 24.10
CA GLU A 90 3.75 8.07 24.67
C GLU A 90 2.67 6.98 24.57
N HIS A 91 1.93 6.76 25.65
CA HIS A 91 0.78 5.86 25.65
C HIS A 91 -0.48 6.65 25.33
N LEU A 92 -1.19 6.23 24.29
CA LEU A 92 -2.35 6.93 23.76
C LEU A 92 -3.58 6.04 23.84
N ASP A 93 -4.71 6.64 24.24
CA ASP A 93 -6.02 6.04 24.02
C ASP A 93 -6.51 6.26 22.57
N GLY A 94 -7.62 5.62 22.20
CA GLY A 94 -8.16 5.70 20.85
C GLY A 94 -8.51 7.13 20.39
N SER A 95 -8.95 8.01 21.29
CA SER A 95 -9.30 9.41 20.96
C SER A 95 -8.04 10.25 20.70
N GLN A 96 -6.98 10.01 21.46
CA GLN A 96 -5.70 10.68 21.28
C GLN A 96 -5.02 10.24 19.98
N VAL A 97 -5.14 8.95 19.60
CA VAL A 97 -4.68 8.47 18.28
C VAL A 97 -5.45 9.16 17.15
N GLU A 98 -6.78 9.27 17.27
CA GLU A 98 -7.60 9.94 16.25
C GLU A 98 -7.26 11.43 16.11
N ALA A 99 -7.03 12.12 17.23
CA ALA A 99 -6.54 13.50 17.23
C ALA A 99 -5.15 13.61 16.56
N TRP A 100 -4.22 12.71 16.90
CA TRP A 100 -2.88 12.69 16.30
C TRP A 100 -2.94 12.49 14.78
N ILE A 101 -3.79 11.59 14.29
CA ILE A 101 -4.05 11.38 12.86
C ILE A 101 -4.63 12.65 12.24
N ALA A 102 -5.69 13.22 12.83
CA ALA A 102 -6.40 14.38 12.30
C ALA A 102 -5.48 15.60 12.10
N THR A 103 -4.57 15.86 13.05
CA THR A 103 -3.59 16.96 12.92
C THR A 103 -2.66 16.80 11.72
N ARG A 104 -2.38 15.56 11.31
CA ARG A 104 -1.49 15.20 10.18
C ARG A 104 -2.25 14.97 8.88
N THR A 105 -3.58 15.04 8.89
CA THR A 105 -4.46 14.93 7.71
C THR A 105 -5.31 16.18 7.49
N ALA A 106 -4.96 17.31 8.12
CA ALA A 106 -5.76 18.54 8.07
C ALA A 106 -5.87 19.18 6.68
N SER A 107 -4.86 18.97 5.82
CA SER A 107 -4.90 19.45 4.43
C SER A 107 -5.54 18.39 3.51
N PRO A 108 -6.60 18.72 2.77
CA PRO A 108 -7.28 17.77 1.89
C PRO A 108 -6.32 17.39 0.75
N THR A 109 -5.78 16.19 0.87
CA THR A 109 -4.87 15.60 -0.12
C THR A 109 -5.40 14.22 -0.46
N VAL A 110 -5.54 13.98 -1.76
CA VAL A 110 -5.96 12.68 -2.27
C VAL A 110 -4.86 11.66 -1.96
N CYS A 111 -5.24 10.58 -1.29
CA CYS A 111 -4.34 9.45 -1.02
C CYS A 111 -5.06 8.14 -1.32
N GLY A 112 -4.32 7.11 -1.72
CA GLY A 112 -4.91 5.86 -2.18
C GLY A 112 -3.88 4.91 -2.75
N VAL A 113 -4.38 3.88 -3.42
CA VAL A 113 -3.57 2.88 -4.10
C VAL A 113 -4.05 2.69 -5.54
N ALA A 114 -3.13 2.27 -6.39
CA ALA A 114 -3.34 1.98 -7.81
C ALA A 114 -2.39 0.88 -8.28
N GLY A 115 -2.54 0.42 -9.51
CA GLY A 115 -1.64 -0.52 -10.15
C GLY A 115 -1.52 -1.86 -9.43
N ILE A 116 -2.59 -2.31 -8.77
CA ILE A 116 -2.57 -3.56 -7.98
C ILE A 116 -2.44 -4.76 -8.92
N GLY A 117 -1.39 -5.55 -8.74
CA GLY A 117 -1.17 -6.80 -9.47
C GLY A 117 -0.64 -7.91 -8.56
N ALA A 118 -1.15 -9.13 -8.74
CA ALA A 118 -0.64 -10.31 -8.05
C ALA A 118 0.57 -10.89 -8.80
N ASN A 119 1.54 -11.42 -8.06
CA ASN A 119 2.67 -12.17 -8.64
C ASN A 119 2.35 -13.66 -8.91
N VAL A 120 1.16 -14.11 -8.51
CA VAL A 120 0.62 -15.46 -8.72
C VAL A 120 -0.81 -15.30 -9.21
N ASP A 121 -1.13 -15.93 -10.35
CA ASP A 121 -2.50 -16.01 -10.85
C ASP A 121 -3.23 -17.23 -10.30
N GLU A 122 -4.52 -17.37 -10.61
CA GLU A 122 -5.37 -18.45 -10.08
C GLU A 122 -4.90 -19.85 -10.51
N ALA A 123 -4.35 -19.98 -11.72
CA ALA A 123 -3.83 -21.25 -12.23
C ALA A 123 -2.57 -21.67 -11.44
N ALA A 124 -1.59 -20.77 -11.31
CA ALA A 124 -0.38 -21.01 -10.54
C ALA A 124 -0.69 -21.25 -9.05
N PHE A 125 -1.68 -20.56 -8.49
CA PHE A 125 -2.16 -20.82 -7.13
C PHE A 125 -2.69 -22.25 -7.01
N THR A 126 -3.57 -22.66 -7.93
CA THR A 126 -4.18 -24.01 -7.96
C THR A 126 -3.12 -25.11 -8.05
N ASP A 127 -2.12 -24.93 -8.91
CA ASP A 127 -1.02 -25.87 -9.05
C ASP A 127 -0.22 -26.00 -7.75
N ALA A 128 0.08 -24.88 -7.07
CA ALA A 128 0.74 -24.91 -5.77
C ALA A 128 -0.08 -25.64 -4.70
N ILE A 129 -1.41 -25.43 -4.65
CA ILE A 129 -2.28 -26.13 -3.71
C ILE A 129 -2.27 -27.65 -3.96
N ASN A 130 -2.31 -28.08 -5.22
CA ASN A 130 -2.24 -29.50 -5.57
C ASN A 130 -0.92 -30.12 -5.10
N ARG A 131 0.21 -29.43 -5.32
CA ARG A 131 1.53 -29.90 -4.83
C ARG A 131 1.59 -29.97 -3.30
N ILE A 132 0.97 -29.03 -2.59
CA ILE A 132 0.88 -29.08 -1.12
C ILE A 132 0.07 -30.30 -0.66
N ARG A 133 -1.03 -30.61 -1.35
CA ARG A 133 -1.85 -31.79 -1.04
C ARG A 133 -1.07 -33.09 -1.25
N ASP A 134 -0.22 -33.16 -2.28
CA ASP A 134 0.68 -34.30 -2.48
C ASP A 134 1.67 -34.46 -1.33
N TYR A 135 2.27 -33.36 -0.85
CA TYR A 135 3.14 -33.38 0.34
C TYR A 135 2.41 -33.83 1.61
N ILE A 136 1.17 -33.37 1.81
CA ILE A 136 0.35 -33.79 2.95
C ILE A 136 -0.01 -35.28 2.85
N ALA A 137 -0.40 -35.75 1.66
CA ALA A 137 -0.74 -37.15 1.42
C ALA A 137 0.46 -38.09 1.62
N ALA A 138 1.67 -37.63 1.32
CA ALA A 138 2.91 -38.34 1.57
C ALA A 138 3.31 -38.38 3.06
N GLY A 139 2.67 -37.57 3.91
CA GLY A 139 2.98 -37.45 5.34
C GLY A 139 4.16 -36.52 5.66
N ASP A 140 4.60 -35.70 4.70
CA ASP A 140 5.71 -34.74 4.91
C ASP A 140 5.31 -33.60 5.84
N THR A 141 4.01 -33.22 5.81
CA THR A 141 3.46 -32.11 6.59
C THR A 141 1.96 -32.30 6.80
N TYR A 142 1.39 -31.62 7.80
CA TYR A 142 -0.05 -31.61 8.08
C TYR A 142 -0.74 -30.35 7.55
N GLN A 143 0.02 -29.25 7.46
CA GLN A 143 -0.48 -27.96 7.01
C GLN A 143 0.65 -27.13 6.42
N VAL A 144 0.35 -26.40 5.34
CA VAL A 144 1.25 -25.39 4.77
C VAL A 144 0.50 -24.08 4.63
N ASN A 145 0.99 -23.00 5.22
CA ASN A 145 0.51 -21.65 4.93
C ASN A 145 1.17 -21.15 3.64
N TYR A 146 0.47 -21.26 2.51
CA TYR A 146 0.95 -20.82 1.20
C TYR A 146 0.59 -19.35 0.96
N THR A 147 1.55 -18.58 0.44
CA THR A 147 1.39 -17.13 0.30
C THR A 147 1.90 -16.60 -1.04
N TYR A 148 1.32 -15.48 -1.46
CA TYR A 148 1.73 -14.72 -2.63
C TYR A 148 1.69 -13.21 -2.33
N ARG A 149 2.08 -12.37 -3.30
CA ARG A 149 2.20 -10.92 -3.12
C ARG A 149 1.28 -10.16 -4.06
N LEU A 150 0.65 -9.13 -3.52
CA LEU A 150 0.04 -8.04 -4.28
C LEU A 150 1.02 -6.87 -4.29
N ARG A 151 1.39 -6.40 -5.48
CA ARG A 151 2.24 -5.22 -5.68
C ARG A 151 1.40 -4.07 -6.22
N PHE A 152 1.67 -2.87 -5.77
CA PHE A 152 0.85 -1.70 -6.08
C PHE A 152 1.64 -0.40 -5.94
N ASP A 153 1.03 0.70 -6.38
CA ASP A 153 1.50 2.06 -6.19
C ASP A 153 0.63 2.73 -5.12
N ALA A 154 1.26 3.33 -4.11
CA ALA A 154 0.60 4.11 -3.07
C ALA A 154 0.92 5.60 -3.24
N PHE A 155 -0.10 6.45 -3.29
CA PHE A 155 0.05 7.89 -3.48
C PHE A 155 -0.57 8.69 -2.34
N GLY A 156 -0.11 9.93 -2.19
CA GLY A 156 -0.54 10.85 -1.14
C GLY A 156 0.17 10.61 0.21
N PRO A 157 -0.27 11.31 1.28
CA PRO A 157 0.38 11.23 2.59
C PRO A 157 0.19 9.87 3.29
N LEU A 158 1.26 9.38 3.94
CA LEU A 158 1.27 8.09 4.65
C LEU A 158 0.20 8.00 5.75
N VAL A 159 0.09 9.05 6.58
CA VAL A 159 -0.88 9.08 7.69
C VAL A 159 -2.32 9.10 7.16
N GLY A 160 -2.56 9.78 6.03
CA GLY A 160 -3.85 9.77 5.35
C GLY A 160 -4.22 8.38 4.83
N LEU A 161 -3.29 7.71 4.14
CA LEU A 161 -3.50 6.34 3.67
C LEU A 161 -3.75 5.37 4.83
N TYR A 162 -2.96 5.48 5.91
CA TYR A 162 -3.16 4.69 7.12
C TYR A 162 -4.56 4.90 7.72
N ALA A 163 -5.01 6.16 7.86
CA ALA A 163 -6.33 6.48 8.39
C ALA A 163 -7.46 5.86 7.56
N ARG A 164 -7.38 5.94 6.22
CA ARG A 164 -8.39 5.36 5.31
C ARG A 164 -8.46 3.83 5.43
N LEU A 165 -7.31 3.16 5.52
CA LEU A 165 -7.25 1.70 5.69
C LEU A 165 -7.66 1.27 7.11
N ARG A 166 -7.25 2.02 8.15
CA ARG A 166 -7.64 1.81 9.55
C ARG A 166 -9.14 1.87 9.74
N ALA A 167 -9.82 2.79 9.07
CA ALA A 167 -11.29 2.90 9.12
C ALA A 167 -11.99 1.65 8.56
N ARG A 168 -11.38 0.98 7.58
CA ARG A 168 -11.89 -0.28 7.00
C ARG A 168 -11.54 -1.48 7.87
N GLN A 169 -10.46 -1.39 8.64
CA GLN A 169 -9.96 -2.48 9.46
C GLN A 169 -9.31 -2.01 10.76
N ARG A 170 -10.09 -2.05 11.83
CA ARG A 170 -9.63 -1.77 13.19
C ARG A 170 -9.14 -3.07 13.84
N VAL A 171 -7.92 -3.05 14.37
CA VAL A 171 -7.25 -4.23 14.94
C VAL A 171 -6.48 -3.89 16.21
N PRO A 172 -6.20 -4.88 17.08
CA PRO A 172 -5.44 -4.69 18.32
C PRO A 172 -3.93 -4.50 18.15
N TYR A 173 -3.35 -4.90 17.02
CA TYR A 173 -1.90 -4.83 16.78
C TYR A 173 -1.56 -4.09 15.48
N GLY A 174 -2.25 -2.97 15.24
CA GLY A 174 -1.96 -2.07 14.13
C GLY A 174 -0.60 -1.39 14.27
N ALA A 175 0.01 -0.99 13.16
CA ALA A 175 1.23 -0.20 13.18
C ALA A 175 1.33 0.76 11.99
N LEU A 176 1.76 1.99 12.24
CA LEU A 176 2.22 2.94 11.23
C LEU A 176 3.66 3.31 11.58
N VAL A 177 4.61 2.85 10.76
CA VAL A 177 6.04 3.07 11.00
C VAL A 177 6.64 3.81 9.81
N ALA A 178 7.17 5.01 10.03
CA ALA A 178 7.96 5.74 9.03
C ALA A 178 9.44 5.40 9.20
N LEU A 179 10.11 4.98 8.12
CA LEU A 179 11.47 4.46 8.16
C LEU A 179 12.51 5.55 7.80
N PRO A 180 13.76 5.44 8.30
CA PRO A 180 14.83 6.39 8.00
C PRO A 180 15.21 6.50 6.52
N ASP A 181 14.94 5.48 5.71
CA ASP A 181 15.22 5.45 4.27
C ASP A 181 14.07 6.05 3.42
N GLY A 182 13.04 6.62 4.07
CA GLY A 182 11.86 7.19 3.43
C GLY A 182 10.74 6.18 3.16
N GLY A 183 10.99 4.88 3.40
CA GLY A 183 9.97 3.83 3.36
C GLY A 183 9.00 3.89 4.54
N ALA A 184 8.02 3.00 4.54
CA ALA A 184 7.06 2.88 5.63
C ALA A 184 6.43 1.48 5.74
N LEU A 185 5.93 1.14 6.92
CA LEU A 185 5.11 -0.04 7.17
C LEU A 185 3.74 0.38 7.70
N LEU A 186 2.67 -0.12 7.07
CA LEU A 186 1.29 0.07 7.51
C LEU A 186 0.70 -1.31 7.81
N SER A 187 0.71 -1.71 9.08
CA SER A 187 0.21 -2.99 9.57
C SER A 187 -1.20 -2.88 10.10
N PHE A 188 -2.07 -3.80 9.71
CA PHE A 188 -3.42 -3.98 10.24
C PHE A 188 -3.56 -5.40 10.79
N SER A 189 -2.58 -5.84 11.58
CA SER A 189 -2.55 -7.18 12.14
C SER A 189 -3.51 -7.36 13.33
N PRO A 190 -4.37 -8.38 13.32
CA PRO A 190 -5.13 -8.80 14.49
C PRO A 190 -4.41 -9.83 15.37
N GLU A 191 -3.26 -10.36 14.94
CA GLU A 191 -2.66 -11.56 15.53
C GLU A 191 -1.47 -11.24 16.44
N LEU A 192 -1.55 -11.71 17.69
CA LEU A 192 -0.43 -11.69 18.62
C LEU A 192 0.52 -12.84 18.28
N PHE A 193 1.80 -12.52 18.02
CA PHE A 193 2.82 -13.55 17.96
C PHE A 193 3.16 -14.02 19.38
N VAL A 194 3.70 -13.12 20.21
CA VAL A 194 4.03 -13.42 21.60
C VAL A 194 4.13 -12.13 22.41
N ARG A 195 3.71 -12.18 23.66
CA ARG A 195 3.88 -11.12 24.65
C ARG A 195 4.62 -11.65 25.86
N HIS A 196 5.61 -10.90 26.33
CA HIS A 196 6.32 -11.14 27.57
C HIS A 196 5.95 -10.07 28.59
N GLU A 197 5.49 -10.52 29.76
CA GLU A 197 5.21 -9.66 30.89
C GLU A 197 5.68 -10.33 32.18
N ALA A 198 6.64 -9.69 32.87
CA ALA A 198 7.13 -10.12 34.18
C ALA A 198 7.52 -11.62 34.26
N GLY A 199 8.21 -12.15 33.22
CA GLY A 199 8.66 -13.55 33.17
C GLY A 199 7.63 -14.52 32.59
N VAL A 200 6.44 -14.07 32.20
CA VAL A 200 5.42 -14.91 31.57
C VAL A 200 5.35 -14.60 30.08
N LEU A 201 5.49 -15.64 29.24
CA LEU A 201 5.18 -15.57 27.82
C LEU A 201 3.72 -15.97 27.59
N LEU A 202 3.06 -15.23 26.71
CA LEU A 202 1.70 -15.48 26.27
C LEU A 202 1.63 -15.42 24.75
N ALA A 203 1.04 -16.43 24.15
CA ALA A 203 0.68 -16.47 22.74
C ALA A 203 -0.82 -16.70 22.59
N ARG A 204 -1.43 -16.11 21.57
CA ARG A 204 -2.87 -16.21 21.32
C ARG A 204 -3.17 -16.60 19.88
N PRO A 205 -3.02 -17.88 19.50
CA PRO A 205 -3.38 -18.34 18.17
C PRO A 205 -4.86 -18.09 17.87
N MET A 206 -5.13 -17.69 16.64
CA MET A 206 -6.48 -17.39 16.16
C MET A 206 -6.82 -18.23 14.92
N LYS A 207 -7.98 -18.88 14.94
CA LYS A 207 -8.49 -19.67 13.81
C LYS A 207 -10.01 -19.67 13.84
N GLY A 208 -10.65 -19.48 12.69
CA GLY A 208 -12.10 -19.37 12.58
C GLY A 208 -12.62 -17.96 12.84
N THR A 209 -13.42 -17.44 11.92
CA THR A 209 -14.01 -16.11 11.98
C THR A 209 -15.46 -16.18 11.52
N ALA A 210 -16.36 -15.49 12.20
CA ALA A 210 -17.75 -15.32 11.79
C ALA A 210 -18.12 -13.83 11.75
N PRO A 211 -19.04 -13.38 10.89
CA PRO A 211 -19.50 -12.01 10.91
C PRO A 211 -20.29 -11.72 12.18
N ALA A 212 -19.95 -10.62 12.87
CA ALA A 212 -20.82 -10.09 13.92
C ALA A 212 -22.02 -9.39 13.27
N SER A 213 -23.20 -9.59 13.84
CA SER A 213 -24.46 -8.98 13.43
C SER A 213 -24.73 -7.67 14.16
N GLY A 214 -24.09 -7.46 15.31
CA GLY A 214 -24.41 -6.34 16.20
C GLY A 214 -25.61 -6.60 17.12
N ASP A 215 -26.27 -7.75 16.98
CA ASP A 215 -27.29 -8.27 17.89
C ASP A 215 -26.64 -9.31 18.80
N ASP A 216 -26.68 -9.08 20.12
CA ASP A 216 -26.00 -9.93 21.10
C ASP A 216 -26.54 -11.37 21.13
N GLY A 217 -27.83 -11.57 20.83
CA GLY A 217 -28.43 -12.91 20.81
C GLY A 217 -28.00 -13.71 19.58
N VAL A 218 -28.00 -13.06 18.41
CA VAL A 218 -27.51 -13.67 17.16
C VAL A 218 -26.00 -13.91 17.23
N ASP A 219 -25.25 -12.97 17.80
CA ASP A 219 -23.80 -13.09 17.95
C ASP A 219 -23.42 -14.17 18.95
N ALA A 220 -24.18 -14.36 20.04
CA ALA A 220 -23.99 -15.48 20.95
C ALA A 220 -24.22 -16.83 20.25
N GLN A 221 -25.27 -16.96 19.43
CA GLN A 221 -25.51 -18.18 18.65
C GLN A 221 -24.40 -18.45 17.63
N ARG A 222 -23.97 -17.42 16.89
CA ARG A 222 -22.85 -17.53 15.93
C ARG A 222 -21.54 -17.86 16.62
N ALA A 223 -21.27 -17.26 17.77
CA ALA A 223 -20.09 -17.54 18.57
C ALA A 223 -20.09 -19.00 19.03
N GLN A 224 -21.23 -19.50 19.53
CA GLN A 224 -21.37 -20.89 19.92
C GLN A 224 -21.19 -21.85 18.73
N ALA A 225 -21.79 -21.54 17.58
CA ALA A 225 -21.62 -22.33 16.37
C ALA A 225 -20.15 -22.38 15.91
N LEU A 226 -19.45 -21.23 15.92
CA LEU A 226 -18.03 -21.15 15.58
C LEU A 226 -17.15 -21.92 16.58
N ALA A 227 -17.43 -21.78 17.87
CA ALA A 227 -16.72 -22.50 18.94
C ALA A 227 -16.91 -24.02 18.87
N GLN A 228 -18.00 -24.49 18.26
CA GLN A 228 -18.33 -25.91 18.09
C GLN A 228 -17.92 -26.48 16.73
N ASP A 229 -17.52 -25.64 15.78
CA ASP A 229 -17.15 -26.06 14.43
C ASP A 229 -15.93 -27.00 14.45
N SER A 230 -16.14 -28.23 13.98
CA SER A 230 -15.16 -29.30 14.09
C SER A 230 -13.86 -29.02 13.31
N LYS A 231 -13.96 -28.40 12.13
CA LYS A 231 -12.81 -28.05 11.29
C LYS A 231 -11.97 -26.97 11.97
N ASN A 232 -12.58 -25.85 12.34
CA ASN A 232 -11.88 -24.73 12.97
C ASN A 232 -11.25 -25.12 14.32
N ARG A 233 -11.91 -25.96 15.12
CA ARG A 233 -11.35 -26.49 16.37
C ARG A 233 -10.14 -27.37 16.14
N ALA A 234 -10.20 -28.27 15.16
CA ALA A 234 -9.08 -29.16 14.83
C ALA A 234 -7.86 -28.35 14.40
N GLU A 235 -8.04 -27.38 13.51
CA GLU A 235 -6.96 -26.47 13.09
C GLU A 235 -6.40 -25.66 14.28
N ASN A 236 -7.28 -25.07 15.10
CA ASN A 236 -6.83 -24.29 16.25
C ASN A 236 -6.05 -25.14 17.27
N LEU A 237 -6.54 -26.35 17.56
CA LEU A 237 -5.89 -27.27 18.51
C LEU A 237 -4.49 -27.67 18.04
N MET A 238 -4.33 -27.94 16.74
CA MET A 238 -3.02 -28.25 16.16
C MET A 238 -2.03 -27.09 16.35
N ILE A 239 -2.46 -25.84 16.17
CA ILE A 239 -1.62 -24.67 16.42
C ILE A 239 -1.32 -24.50 17.92
N VAL A 240 -2.31 -24.73 18.80
CA VAL A 240 -2.12 -24.70 20.26
C VAL A 240 -1.05 -25.70 20.68
N ASP A 241 -1.11 -26.94 20.19
CA ASP A 241 -0.12 -27.97 20.53
C ASP A 241 1.27 -27.64 20.01
N LEU A 242 1.37 -27.05 18.83
CA LEU A 242 2.65 -26.54 18.30
C LEU A 242 3.21 -25.43 19.20
N LEU A 243 2.39 -24.46 19.62
CA LEU A 243 2.85 -23.38 20.49
C LEU A 243 3.19 -23.87 21.90
N ARG A 244 2.49 -24.87 22.43
CA ARG A 244 2.84 -25.54 23.70
C ARG A 244 4.20 -26.21 23.60
N ASN A 245 4.49 -26.88 22.49
CA ASN A 245 5.80 -27.49 22.25
C ASN A 245 6.90 -26.42 22.19
N ASP A 246 6.66 -25.35 21.42
CA ASP A 246 7.61 -24.26 21.24
C ASP A 246 7.93 -23.55 22.57
N LEU A 247 6.90 -23.19 23.36
CA LEU A 247 7.06 -22.59 24.68
C LEU A 247 7.72 -23.55 25.67
N GLY A 248 7.37 -24.85 25.63
CA GLY A 248 7.94 -25.87 26.50
C GLY A 248 9.47 -26.01 26.43
N ARG A 249 10.09 -25.59 25.31
CA ARG A 249 11.57 -25.58 25.16
C ARG A 249 12.26 -24.56 26.07
N ILE A 250 11.58 -23.49 26.45
CA ILE A 250 12.14 -22.35 27.20
C ILE A 250 11.42 -22.08 28.53
N ALA A 251 10.33 -22.79 28.78
CA ALA A 251 9.51 -22.64 29.97
C ALA A 251 10.01 -23.46 31.17
N ASP A 252 9.69 -23.01 32.39
CA ASP A 252 9.82 -23.81 33.61
C ASP A 252 9.00 -25.08 33.46
N THR A 253 9.58 -26.22 33.85
CA THR A 253 8.91 -27.53 33.76
C THR A 253 7.55 -27.49 34.46
N GLY A 254 6.50 -27.82 33.71
CA GLY A 254 5.12 -27.84 34.22
C GLY A 254 4.40 -26.49 34.22
N SER A 255 5.02 -25.40 33.76
CA SER A 255 4.40 -24.06 33.72
C SER A 255 3.61 -23.76 32.43
N VAL A 256 3.66 -24.63 31.43
CA VAL A 256 2.94 -24.44 30.16
C VAL A 256 1.47 -24.75 30.36
N GLU A 257 0.63 -23.73 30.23
CA GLU A 257 -0.82 -23.78 30.49
C GLU A 257 -1.61 -23.29 29.28
N VAL A 258 -2.84 -23.78 29.15
CA VAL A 258 -3.83 -23.33 28.16
C VAL A 258 -5.07 -22.80 28.90
N PRO A 259 -5.01 -21.57 29.46
CA PRO A 259 -6.08 -21.05 30.31
C PRO A 259 -7.42 -20.84 29.60
N ALA A 260 -7.40 -20.68 28.27
CA ALA A 260 -8.59 -20.55 27.45
C ALA A 260 -8.39 -21.29 26.13
N LEU A 261 -9.39 -22.09 25.73
CA LEU A 261 -9.36 -22.87 24.50
C LEU A 261 -10.69 -22.66 23.75
N PHE A 262 -10.60 -22.33 22.46
CA PHE A 262 -11.75 -22.06 21.60
C PHE A 262 -12.64 -20.90 22.10
N ASP A 263 -12.04 -19.90 22.73
CA ASP A 263 -12.73 -18.71 23.23
C ASP A 263 -13.07 -17.77 22.07
N VAL A 264 -14.35 -17.45 21.90
CA VAL A 264 -14.85 -16.62 20.81
C VAL A 264 -15.14 -15.22 21.31
N GLN A 265 -14.35 -14.25 20.87
CA GLN A 265 -14.48 -12.86 21.24
C GLN A 265 -14.90 -12.01 20.05
N ARG A 266 -15.65 -10.94 20.32
CA ARG A 266 -16.01 -9.95 19.31
C ARG A 266 -14.87 -8.94 19.14
N TYR A 267 -14.40 -8.80 17.90
CA TYR A 267 -13.48 -7.75 17.48
C TYR A 267 -14.16 -6.89 16.41
N GLY A 268 -14.76 -5.78 16.83
CA GLY A 268 -15.49 -4.89 15.93
C GLY A 268 -16.67 -5.59 15.24
N SER A 269 -16.56 -5.79 13.93
CA SER A 269 -17.59 -6.40 13.06
C SER A 269 -17.43 -7.91 12.86
N VAL A 270 -16.49 -8.56 13.56
CA VAL A 270 -16.28 -10.01 13.48
C VAL A 270 -16.24 -10.67 14.86
N LEU A 271 -16.65 -11.93 14.89
CA LEU A 271 -16.43 -12.88 15.98
C LEU A 271 -15.19 -13.71 15.62
N GLN A 272 -14.25 -13.81 16.54
CA GLN A 272 -12.97 -14.48 16.31
C GLN A 272 -12.74 -15.52 17.39
N MET A 273 -12.51 -16.76 16.97
CA MET A 273 -12.09 -17.80 17.90
C MET A 273 -10.58 -17.71 18.13
N THR A 274 -10.21 -17.75 19.41
CA THR A 274 -8.83 -17.68 19.91
C THR A 274 -8.60 -18.74 20.99
N SER A 275 -7.35 -19.13 21.15
CA SER A 275 -6.91 -19.93 22.31
C SER A 275 -5.73 -19.21 22.94
N THR A 276 -5.57 -19.30 24.25
CA THR A 276 -4.45 -18.67 24.96
C THR A 276 -3.52 -19.76 25.46
N VAL A 277 -2.24 -19.66 25.11
CA VAL A 277 -1.18 -20.51 25.65
C VAL A 277 -0.21 -19.61 26.39
N GLN A 278 0.13 -19.98 27.63
CA GLN A 278 1.07 -19.21 28.44
C GLN A 278 2.10 -20.11 29.10
N ALA A 279 3.27 -19.56 29.39
CA ALA A 279 4.31 -20.28 30.12
C ALA A 279 5.21 -19.33 30.89
N ARG A 280 5.73 -19.77 32.03
CA ARG A 280 6.75 -19.01 32.77
C ARG A 280 8.12 -19.34 32.21
N LEU A 281 8.91 -18.31 31.88
CA LEU A 281 10.28 -18.49 31.39
C LEU A 281 11.19 -19.07 32.48
N ARG A 282 12.10 -19.97 32.07
CA ARG A 282 13.19 -20.41 32.95
C ARG A 282 14.09 -19.23 33.29
N GLN A 283 14.58 -19.20 34.53
CA GLN A 283 15.58 -18.22 34.94
C GLN A 283 16.83 -18.29 34.05
N GLY A 284 17.35 -17.12 33.66
CA GLY A 284 18.53 -17.01 32.79
C GLY A 284 18.25 -17.24 31.30
N THR A 285 16.99 -17.43 30.87
CA THR A 285 16.66 -17.54 29.45
C THR A 285 17.03 -16.25 28.71
N THR A 286 17.76 -16.36 27.59
CA THR A 286 18.17 -15.22 26.76
C THR A 286 17.16 -14.92 25.65
N LEU A 287 17.18 -13.70 25.09
CA LEU A 287 16.35 -13.38 23.91
C LEU A 287 16.66 -14.29 22.73
N GLU A 288 17.93 -14.65 22.54
CA GLU A 288 18.36 -15.57 21.48
C GLU A 288 17.66 -16.92 21.62
N GLN A 289 17.58 -17.47 22.84
CA GLN A 289 16.86 -18.71 23.12
C GLN A 289 15.34 -18.58 22.89
N VAL A 290 14.76 -17.43 23.24
CA VAL A 290 13.34 -17.15 22.96
C VAL A 290 13.07 -17.16 21.45
N PHE A 291 13.86 -16.42 20.66
CA PHE A 291 13.67 -16.37 19.21
C PHE A 291 13.98 -17.71 18.53
N ALA A 292 15.03 -18.42 18.94
CA ALA A 292 15.35 -19.75 18.42
C ALA A 292 14.21 -20.76 18.67
N ALA A 293 13.51 -20.64 19.80
CA ALA A 293 12.38 -21.50 20.12
C ALA A 293 11.10 -21.10 19.37
N LEU A 294 10.79 -19.81 19.26
CA LEU A 294 9.46 -19.36 18.81
C LEU A 294 9.40 -18.91 17.35
N TYR A 295 10.52 -18.48 16.75
CA TYR A 295 10.53 -17.79 15.46
C TYR A 295 10.89 -18.71 14.27
N PRO A 296 10.22 -18.57 13.11
CA PRO A 296 9.04 -17.74 12.85
C PRO A 296 7.78 -18.34 13.48
N CYS A 297 6.71 -17.54 13.56
CA CYS A 297 5.46 -17.96 14.21
C CYS A 297 4.89 -19.23 13.55
N GLY A 298 4.44 -20.18 14.37
CA GLY A 298 3.90 -21.45 13.90
C GLY A 298 2.63 -21.33 13.08
N SER A 299 1.76 -20.35 13.38
CA SER A 299 0.47 -20.16 12.69
C SER A 299 0.61 -19.77 11.22
N ILE A 300 1.74 -19.18 10.84
CA ILE A 300 2.03 -18.70 9.48
C ILE A 300 3.02 -19.59 8.71
N THR A 301 3.42 -20.71 9.31
CA THR A 301 4.20 -21.77 8.66
C THR A 301 3.34 -23.01 8.50
N GLY A 302 3.32 -23.86 9.52
CA GLY A 302 2.62 -25.14 9.57
C GLY A 302 3.42 -26.17 10.37
N ALA A 303 2.98 -27.42 10.36
CA ALA A 303 3.53 -28.48 11.20
C ALA A 303 3.86 -29.73 10.37
N PRO A 304 5.03 -30.37 10.54
CA PRO A 304 6.19 -29.95 11.34
C PRO A 304 6.91 -28.72 10.75
N LYS A 305 7.24 -27.73 11.59
CA LYS A 305 7.73 -26.39 11.18
C LYS A 305 8.84 -26.42 10.13
N ARG A 306 9.92 -27.16 10.42
CA ARG A 306 11.13 -27.20 9.56
C ARG A 306 10.81 -27.72 8.14
N ARG A 307 10.11 -28.86 8.04
CA ARG A 307 9.74 -29.44 6.75
C ARG A 307 8.75 -28.57 5.98
N THR A 308 7.77 -27.98 6.68
CA THR A 308 6.83 -27.03 6.06
C THR A 308 7.56 -25.81 5.49
N MET A 309 8.58 -25.28 6.17
CA MET A 309 9.34 -24.13 5.67
C MET A 309 10.17 -24.44 4.41
N GLU A 310 10.69 -25.67 4.28
CA GLU A 310 11.33 -26.13 3.04
C GLU A 310 10.34 -26.15 1.87
N ILE A 311 9.13 -26.67 2.11
CA ILE A 311 8.04 -26.69 1.12
C ILE A 311 7.62 -25.26 0.73
N ILE A 312 7.52 -24.36 1.71
CA ILE A 312 7.22 -22.93 1.45
C ILE A 312 8.27 -22.33 0.53
N HIS A 313 9.56 -22.54 0.81
CA HIS A 313 10.64 -22.01 -0.03
C HIS A 313 10.64 -22.59 -1.45
N GLU A 314 10.21 -23.84 -1.60
CA GLU A 314 10.11 -24.49 -2.91
C GLU A 314 8.95 -23.95 -3.75
N LEU A 315 7.80 -23.67 -3.11
CA LEU A 315 6.56 -23.36 -3.80
C LEU A 315 6.30 -21.86 -3.96
N GLU A 316 6.76 -21.01 -3.05
CA GLU A 316 6.54 -19.57 -3.14
C GLU A 316 7.54 -18.94 -4.14
N PRO A 317 7.07 -18.06 -5.06
CA PRO A 317 7.95 -17.48 -6.08
C PRO A 317 8.80 -16.32 -5.58
N ALA A 318 8.60 -15.86 -4.32
CA ALA A 318 9.25 -14.68 -3.78
C ALA A 318 9.34 -14.73 -2.24
N ALA A 319 10.30 -13.97 -1.70
CA ALA A 319 10.41 -13.74 -0.26
C ALA A 319 9.12 -13.17 0.35
N ARG A 320 8.88 -13.44 1.64
CA ARG A 320 7.82 -12.82 2.43
C ARG A 320 8.23 -11.48 3.00
N GLY A 321 9.52 -11.28 3.26
CA GLY A 321 10.02 -10.04 3.86
C GLY A 321 9.35 -9.80 5.20
N ILE A 322 8.86 -8.58 5.44
CA ILE A 322 8.16 -8.27 6.70
C ILE A 322 6.88 -9.08 6.87
N TYR A 323 6.19 -9.48 5.80
CA TYR A 323 4.94 -10.23 5.91
C TYR A 323 5.16 -11.57 6.60
N THR A 324 4.33 -11.91 7.60
CA THR A 324 4.47 -13.09 8.46
C THR A 324 5.77 -13.17 9.28
N GLY A 325 6.52 -12.07 9.36
CA GLY A 325 7.66 -11.90 10.24
C GLY A 325 7.25 -11.50 11.67
N ALA A 326 7.80 -10.41 12.20
CA ALA A 326 7.34 -9.81 13.46
C ALA A 326 7.48 -8.28 13.50
N ILE A 327 6.50 -7.61 14.10
CA ILE A 327 6.53 -6.17 14.43
C ILE A 327 6.13 -6.02 15.89
N GLY A 328 6.74 -5.10 16.64
CA GLY A 328 6.28 -4.86 18.01
C GLY A 328 7.14 -3.89 18.79
N TRP A 329 7.31 -4.15 20.08
CA TRP A 329 8.08 -3.29 20.98
C TRP A 329 8.81 -4.08 22.06
N PHE A 330 9.93 -3.53 22.51
CA PHE A 330 10.65 -3.89 23.73
C PHE A 330 10.79 -2.64 24.62
N ASP A 331 10.43 -2.77 25.89
CA ASP A 331 10.57 -1.72 26.89
C ASP A 331 11.94 -1.79 27.60
N PRO A 332 12.49 -0.65 28.03
CA PRO A 332 13.61 -0.63 28.96
C PRO A 332 13.34 -1.53 30.19
N PRO A 333 14.34 -2.28 30.69
CA PRO A 333 14.17 -3.07 31.91
C PRO A 333 13.78 -2.17 33.09
N GLN A 334 12.77 -2.58 33.87
CA GLN A 334 12.37 -1.84 35.06
C GLN A 334 13.22 -2.24 36.27
N ALA A 335 13.62 -1.27 37.09
CA ALA A 335 14.35 -1.53 38.32
C ALA A 335 13.53 -2.44 39.26
N GLY A 336 14.07 -3.62 39.59
CA GLY A 336 13.39 -4.59 40.47
C GLY A 336 12.54 -5.65 39.76
N GLN A 337 12.55 -5.73 38.42
CA GLN A 337 11.96 -6.90 37.73
C GLN A 337 12.74 -8.18 38.10
N ALA A 338 12.09 -9.03 38.88
CA ALA A 338 12.65 -10.19 39.57
C ALA A 338 12.88 -11.43 38.69
N CYS A 339 12.68 -11.34 37.37
CA CYS A 339 12.57 -12.52 36.51
C CYS A 339 13.90 -13.13 36.05
N GLY A 340 15.06 -12.52 36.37
CA GLY A 340 16.37 -13.08 36.01
C GLY A 340 16.63 -13.18 34.49
N ALA A 341 15.69 -12.72 33.66
CA ALA A 341 15.86 -12.48 32.23
C ALA A 341 16.43 -11.07 32.07
N GLY A 342 17.58 -10.93 31.40
CA GLY A 342 18.29 -9.65 31.24
C GLY A 342 17.65 -8.66 30.26
N PHE A 343 16.32 -8.67 30.10
CA PHE A 343 15.56 -7.83 29.16
C PHE A 343 14.18 -7.46 29.71
N GLY A 344 13.63 -6.33 29.25
CA GLY A 344 12.33 -5.82 29.69
C GLY A 344 11.11 -6.53 29.10
N ASN A 345 9.92 -6.00 29.36
CA ASN A 345 8.69 -6.49 28.74
C ASN A 345 8.71 -6.27 27.22
N PHE A 346 8.03 -7.13 26.48
CA PHE A 346 7.91 -6.97 25.04
C PHE A 346 6.60 -7.54 24.50
N CYS A 347 6.21 -7.08 23.33
CA CYS A 347 5.07 -7.62 22.60
C CYS A 347 5.39 -7.61 21.13
N LEU A 348 5.17 -8.74 20.45
CA LEU A 348 5.34 -8.89 19.01
C LEU A 348 4.03 -9.38 18.41
N SER A 349 3.62 -8.79 17.30
CA SER A 349 2.52 -9.25 16.46
C SER A 349 3.05 -9.97 15.23
N VAL A 350 2.18 -10.77 14.61
CA VAL A 350 2.45 -11.35 13.30
C VAL A 350 1.99 -10.35 12.24
N PRO A 351 2.87 -9.72 11.45
CA PRO A 351 2.50 -8.75 10.42
C PRO A 351 1.79 -9.43 9.25
N ILE A 352 0.48 -9.61 9.42
CA ILE A 352 -0.49 -9.96 8.38
C ILE A 352 -1.35 -8.74 8.09
N ARG A 353 -1.86 -8.65 6.85
CA ARG A 353 -2.58 -7.45 6.38
C ARG A 353 -1.71 -6.20 6.58
N THR A 354 -0.45 -6.33 6.18
CA THR A 354 0.61 -5.33 6.35
C THR A 354 1.13 -4.91 5.00
N LEU A 355 1.16 -3.60 4.75
CA LEU A 355 1.75 -3.01 3.57
C LEU A 355 3.20 -2.64 3.87
N ALA A 356 4.12 -3.10 3.04
CA ALA A 356 5.49 -2.61 2.99
C ALA A 356 5.62 -1.60 1.86
N LEU A 357 6.01 -0.37 2.18
CA LEU A 357 6.14 0.73 1.22
C LEU A 357 7.59 1.17 1.11
N GLY A 358 8.10 1.27 -0.12
CA GLY A 358 9.40 1.86 -0.40
C GLY A 358 9.40 3.38 -0.24
N ALA A 359 10.57 3.99 -0.46
CA ALA A 359 10.72 5.44 -0.49
C ALA A 359 9.84 6.07 -1.57
N ALA A 360 9.35 7.28 -1.32
CA ALA A 360 8.57 8.01 -2.30
C ALA A 360 9.44 8.46 -3.47
N THR A 361 9.01 8.12 -4.69
CA THR A 361 9.56 8.66 -5.93
C THR A 361 8.43 9.37 -6.66
N GLY A 362 8.53 10.69 -6.75
CA GLY A 362 7.49 11.56 -7.30
C GLY A 362 6.12 11.41 -6.65
N GLY A 363 6.05 11.54 -5.33
CA GLY A 363 4.80 11.45 -4.58
C GLY A 363 4.16 10.05 -4.51
N THR A 364 4.74 9.06 -5.19
CA THR A 364 4.26 7.67 -5.24
C THR A 364 5.26 6.73 -4.58
N ARG A 365 4.78 5.71 -3.87
CA ARG A 365 5.57 4.66 -3.22
C ARG A 365 5.22 3.32 -3.82
N ARG A 366 6.22 2.53 -4.20
CA ARG A 366 6.02 1.11 -4.53
C ARG A 366 5.65 0.38 -3.25
N GLY A 367 4.57 -0.40 -3.31
CA GLY A 367 4.04 -1.13 -2.18
C GLY A 367 3.90 -2.61 -2.46
N GLU A 368 4.00 -3.41 -1.39
CA GLU A 368 3.72 -4.83 -1.41
C GLU A 368 2.84 -5.24 -0.21
N LEU A 369 1.91 -6.16 -0.44
CA LEU A 369 1.06 -6.79 0.55
C LEU A 369 1.12 -8.31 0.36
N GLY A 370 1.47 -9.04 1.41
CA GLY A 370 1.37 -10.49 1.43
C GLY A 370 -0.05 -10.98 1.73
N VAL A 371 -0.46 -12.03 1.03
CA VAL A 371 -1.74 -12.70 1.18
C VAL A 371 -1.52 -14.21 1.17
N GLY A 372 -2.30 -14.97 1.93
CA GLY A 372 -2.16 -16.42 1.96
C GLY A 372 -3.31 -17.16 2.64
N ALA A 373 -3.18 -18.49 2.59
CA ALA A 373 -4.13 -19.45 3.11
C ALA A 373 -3.41 -20.63 3.76
N GLY A 374 -4.00 -21.15 4.83
CA GLY A 374 -3.51 -22.35 5.52
C GLY A 374 -4.11 -23.59 4.86
N ILE A 375 -3.30 -24.34 4.14
CA ILE A 375 -3.73 -25.45 3.32
C ILE A 375 -3.62 -26.75 4.11
N VAL A 376 -4.72 -27.49 4.15
CA VAL A 376 -4.82 -28.84 4.72
C VAL A 376 -5.24 -29.84 3.64
N HIS A 377 -5.30 -31.13 3.98
CA HIS A 377 -5.64 -32.19 3.02
C HIS A 377 -6.95 -31.94 2.25
N ASP A 378 -7.96 -31.42 2.96
CA ASP A 378 -9.32 -31.18 2.44
C ASP A 378 -9.52 -29.77 1.87
N SER A 379 -8.45 -28.98 1.70
CA SER A 379 -8.54 -27.63 1.12
C SER A 379 -8.89 -27.68 -0.37
N ASP A 380 -9.85 -26.84 -0.78
CA ASP A 380 -10.26 -26.62 -2.18
C ASP A 380 -9.59 -25.36 -2.74
N ALA A 381 -8.85 -25.49 -3.84
CA ALA A 381 -8.02 -24.39 -4.36
C ALA A 381 -8.82 -23.12 -4.70
N ALA A 382 -10.00 -23.25 -5.30
CA ALA A 382 -10.82 -22.10 -5.69
C ALA A 382 -11.35 -21.36 -4.45
N SER A 383 -11.79 -22.12 -3.44
CA SER A 383 -12.28 -21.57 -2.17
C SER A 383 -11.17 -20.88 -1.37
N GLU A 384 -9.97 -21.45 -1.32
CA GLU A 384 -8.79 -20.84 -0.67
C GLU A 384 -8.34 -19.58 -1.41
N PHE A 385 -8.37 -19.58 -2.74
CA PHE A 385 -8.05 -18.39 -3.54
C PHE A 385 -9.08 -17.26 -3.31
N ALA A 386 -10.37 -17.59 -3.25
CA ALA A 386 -11.42 -16.64 -2.92
C ALA A 386 -11.25 -16.08 -1.49
N GLU A 387 -10.84 -16.91 -0.52
CA GLU A 387 -10.51 -16.47 0.83
C GLU A 387 -9.33 -15.48 0.85
N CYS A 388 -8.27 -15.76 0.08
CA CYS A 388 -7.15 -14.83 -0.10
C CYS A 388 -7.62 -13.47 -0.62
N GLN A 389 -8.48 -13.45 -1.66
CA GLN A 389 -9.04 -12.20 -2.19
C GLN A 389 -9.89 -11.45 -1.15
N LEU A 390 -10.68 -12.16 -0.35
CA LEU A 390 -11.45 -11.56 0.75
C LEU A 390 -10.54 -10.94 1.81
N LYS A 391 -9.45 -11.61 2.20
CA LYS A 391 -8.44 -11.10 3.13
C LYS A 391 -7.75 -9.84 2.60
N ALA A 392 -7.56 -9.73 1.27
CA ALA A 392 -6.96 -8.57 0.62
C ALA A 392 -7.93 -7.39 0.41
N ARG A 393 -9.24 -7.60 0.58
CA ARG A 393 -10.30 -6.62 0.26
C ARG A 393 -10.22 -5.30 1.03
N PHE A 394 -9.57 -5.28 2.19
CA PHE A 394 -9.35 -4.04 2.92
C PHE A 394 -8.49 -3.07 2.09
N LEU A 395 -7.53 -3.59 1.30
CA LEU A 395 -6.70 -2.84 0.35
C LEU A 395 -7.34 -2.75 -1.03
N THR A 396 -7.68 -3.89 -1.65
CA THR A 396 -8.11 -3.93 -3.07
C THR A 396 -9.47 -3.26 -3.29
N GLY A 397 -10.31 -3.20 -2.27
CA GLY A 397 -11.58 -2.50 -2.31
C GLY A 397 -11.52 -1.06 -1.81
N LEU A 398 -10.33 -0.48 -1.56
CA LEU A 398 -10.18 0.91 -1.13
C LEU A 398 -10.55 1.82 -2.32
N PRO A 399 -11.69 2.54 -2.28
CA PRO A 399 -12.07 3.42 -3.38
C PRO A 399 -11.11 4.60 -3.46
N ASN A 400 -10.85 5.10 -4.65
CA ASN A 400 -10.21 6.40 -4.83
C ASN A 400 -11.27 7.51 -4.77
N GLU A 401 -10.86 8.74 -4.42
CA GLU A 401 -11.77 9.86 -4.08
C GLU A 401 -11.83 10.93 -5.18
N PHE A 402 -11.65 10.53 -6.44
CA PHE A 402 -11.64 11.44 -7.58
C PHE A 402 -12.18 10.78 -8.85
N ASP A 403 -12.69 11.59 -9.77
CA ASP A 403 -13.14 11.09 -11.07
C ASP A 403 -11.99 11.04 -12.07
N LEU A 404 -12.10 10.12 -13.02
CA LEU A 404 -11.36 10.16 -14.27
C LEU A 404 -12.21 10.86 -15.32
N PHE A 405 -11.59 11.57 -16.26
CA PHE A 405 -12.38 12.19 -17.31
C PHE A 405 -11.64 12.34 -18.63
N GLU A 406 -12.42 12.46 -19.69
CA GLU A 406 -11.99 12.84 -21.02
C GLU A 406 -12.65 14.15 -21.45
N THR A 407 -12.01 14.81 -22.42
CA THR A 407 -12.55 16.04 -23.00
C THR A 407 -12.34 15.99 -24.50
N ILE A 408 -13.45 15.88 -25.22
CA ILE A 408 -13.51 15.40 -26.61
C ILE A 408 -14.20 16.46 -27.46
N ARG A 409 -13.65 16.73 -28.65
CA ARG A 409 -14.32 17.55 -29.66
C ARG A 409 -15.38 16.69 -30.35
N ALA A 410 -16.60 17.20 -30.42
CA ALA A 410 -17.69 16.52 -31.08
C ALA A 410 -18.52 17.47 -31.94
N SER A 411 -19.28 16.89 -32.86
CA SER A 411 -20.34 17.54 -33.63
C SER A 411 -21.45 16.53 -33.90
N TYR A 412 -22.65 17.01 -34.21
CA TYR A 412 -23.74 16.14 -34.66
C TYR A 412 -23.35 15.31 -35.89
N GLU A 413 -22.78 15.95 -36.91
CA GLU A 413 -22.46 15.32 -38.21
C GLU A 413 -21.32 14.30 -38.14
N HIS A 414 -20.22 14.64 -37.47
CA HIS A 414 -18.98 13.84 -37.49
C HIS A 414 -18.72 13.04 -36.20
N GLY A 415 -19.62 13.14 -35.21
CA GLY A 415 -19.46 12.50 -33.90
C GLY A 415 -18.21 12.99 -33.14
N CYS A 416 -17.67 12.11 -32.30
CA CYS A 416 -16.47 12.36 -31.48
C CYS A 416 -15.18 12.22 -32.28
N ARG A 417 -14.35 13.26 -32.28
CA ARG A 417 -13.00 13.23 -32.86
C ARG A 417 -12.07 12.38 -31.98
N HIS A 418 -11.29 11.48 -32.60
CA HIS A 418 -10.31 10.61 -31.93
C HIS A 418 -10.92 9.72 -30.82
N LEU A 419 -12.15 9.25 -31.02
CA LEU A 419 -12.92 8.51 -30.02
C LEU A 419 -12.16 7.31 -29.42
N GLU A 420 -11.57 6.46 -30.27
CA GLU A 420 -10.85 5.27 -29.81
C GLU A 420 -9.68 5.65 -28.89
N GLN A 421 -8.87 6.64 -29.28
CA GLN A 421 -7.73 7.08 -28.46
C GLN A 421 -8.17 7.65 -27.09
N HIS A 422 -9.32 8.32 -27.04
CA HIS A 422 -9.89 8.79 -25.78
C HIS A 422 -10.37 7.64 -24.89
N LEU A 423 -11.10 6.68 -25.47
CA LEU A 423 -11.61 5.52 -24.74
C LEU A 423 -10.47 4.61 -24.25
N ASP A 424 -9.43 4.39 -25.07
CA ASP A 424 -8.26 3.61 -24.69
C ASP A 424 -7.51 4.22 -23.50
N ARG A 425 -7.30 5.55 -23.53
CA ARG A 425 -6.63 6.25 -22.43
C ARG A 425 -7.47 6.23 -21.15
N LEU A 426 -8.78 6.42 -21.26
CA LEU A 426 -9.69 6.34 -20.13
C LEU A 426 -9.70 4.92 -19.55
N ALA A 427 -9.85 3.89 -20.39
CA ALA A 427 -9.82 2.50 -19.99
C ALA A 427 -8.49 2.11 -19.31
N GLY A 428 -7.36 2.59 -19.85
CA GLY A 428 -6.04 2.40 -19.23
C GLY A 428 -5.95 3.03 -17.84
N SER A 429 -6.49 4.24 -17.67
CA SER A 429 -6.55 4.93 -16.38
C SER A 429 -7.49 4.22 -15.40
N CYS A 430 -8.66 3.77 -15.86
CA CYS A 430 -9.59 2.98 -15.05
C CYS A 430 -8.94 1.69 -14.56
N ARG A 431 -8.23 0.95 -15.43
CA ARG A 431 -7.49 -0.25 -15.05
C ARG A 431 -6.41 0.04 -14.00
N TYR A 432 -5.67 1.12 -14.18
CA TYR A 432 -4.64 1.53 -13.23
C TYR A 432 -5.23 1.89 -11.86
N PHE A 433 -6.29 2.69 -11.79
CA PHE A 433 -6.91 3.07 -10.51
C PHE A 433 -7.95 2.09 -9.98
N GLY A 434 -8.18 0.96 -10.66
CA GLY A 434 -9.13 -0.08 -10.26
C GLY A 434 -10.60 0.26 -10.47
N TYR A 435 -10.93 1.14 -11.41
CA TYR A 435 -12.33 1.55 -11.67
C TYR A 435 -12.99 0.54 -12.59
N PRO A 436 -14.19 0.04 -12.26
CA PRO A 436 -15.02 -0.68 -13.22
C PRO A 436 -15.25 0.21 -14.44
N PHE A 437 -15.06 -0.33 -15.65
CA PHE A 437 -15.24 0.44 -16.87
C PHE A 437 -15.86 -0.41 -17.98
N ASP A 438 -17.08 -0.05 -18.36
CA ASP A 438 -17.77 -0.63 -19.51
C ASP A 438 -17.50 0.24 -20.75
N LEU A 439 -16.63 -0.27 -21.62
CA LEU A 439 -16.27 0.37 -22.88
C LEU A 439 -17.47 0.53 -23.83
N GLY A 440 -18.38 -0.44 -23.85
CA GLY A 440 -19.57 -0.43 -24.69
C GLY A 440 -20.55 0.65 -24.24
N ALA A 441 -20.81 0.72 -22.93
CA ALA A 441 -21.66 1.75 -22.34
C ALA A 441 -21.09 3.16 -22.55
N ALA A 442 -19.77 3.35 -22.39
CA ALA A 442 -19.11 4.63 -22.64
C ALA A 442 -19.27 5.09 -24.10
N ARG A 443 -19.15 4.16 -25.05
CA ARG A 443 -19.33 4.45 -26.48
C ARG A 443 -20.77 4.82 -26.81
N ALA A 444 -21.73 4.05 -26.31
CA ALA A 444 -23.15 4.34 -26.50
C ALA A 444 -23.52 5.73 -25.95
N LEU A 445 -23.08 6.03 -24.73
CA LEU A 445 -23.34 7.31 -24.07
C LEU A 445 -22.77 8.50 -24.86
N LEU A 446 -21.56 8.37 -25.43
CA LEU A 446 -20.98 9.42 -26.27
C LEU A 446 -21.71 9.58 -27.61
N ASN A 447 -22.16 8.49 -28.23
CA ASN A 447 -22.92 8.54 -29.47
C ASN A 447 -24.27 9.24 -29.25
N ASP A 448 -25.00 8.87 -28.20
CA ASP A 448 -26.25 9.52 -27.82
C ASP A 448 -26.04 11.00 -27.53
N ALA A 449 -24.96 11.34 -26.83
CA ALA A 449 -24.60 12.73 -26.57
C ALA A 449 -24.31 13.52 -27.86
N CYS A 450 -23.70 12.91 -28.88
CA CYS A 450 -23.48 13.56 -30.18
C CYS A 450 -24.79 13.80 -30.95
N LEU A 451 -25.69 12.81 -30.94
CA LEU A 451 -27.00 12.91 -31.60
C LEU A 451 -27.92 13.95 -30.94
N ALA A 452 -27.70 14.25 -29.66
CA ALA A 452 -28.40 15.30 -28.93
C ALA A 452 -27.82 16.71 -29.14
N LEU A 453 -26.69 16.86 -29.85
CA LEU A 453 -26.11 18.18 -30.13
C LEU A 453 -26.91 18.93 -31.20
N PRO A 454 -26.88 20.28 -31.18
CA PRO A 454 -27.29 21.08 -32.32
C PRO A 454 -26.59 20.62 -33.62
N PRO A 455 -27.29 20.60 -34.77
CA PRO A 455 -26.72 20.19 -36.05
C PRO A 455 -25.49 21.00 -36.46
N ASP A 456 -25.51 22.30 -36.14
CA ASP A 456 -24.45 23.24 -36.49
C ASP A 456 -23.49 23.49 -35.33
N GLY A 457 -22.20 23.53 -35.66
CA GLY A 457 -21.15 23.97 -34.75
C GLY A 457 -20.41 22.86 -34.01
N LEU A 458 -19.29 23.24 -33.40
CA LEU A 458 -18.43 22.35 -32.65
C LEU A 458 -18.77 22.42 -31.16
N HIS A 459 -18.68 21.26 -30.51
CA HIS A 459 -19.00 21.10 -29.11
C HIS A 459 -17.85 20.40 -28.39
N ARG A 460 -17.76 20.66 -27.09
CA ARG A 460 -16.95 19.92 -26.13
C ARG A 460 -17.85 18.94 -25.41
N LEU A 461 -17.53 17.65 -25.51
CA LEU A 461 -18.06 16.62 -24.63
C LEU A 461 -17.05 16.31 -23.53
N ARG A 462 -17.51 16.29 -22.28
CA ARG A 462 -16.74 15.81 -21.12
C ARG A 462 -17.36 14.49 -20.65
N LEU A 463 -16.67 13.38 -20.91
CA LEU A 463 -17.00 12.07 -20.35
C LEU A 463 -16.27 11.91 -19.02
N SER A 464 -16.98 11.65 -17.93
CA SER A 464 -16.40 11.33 -16.63
C SER A 464 -16.74 9.90 -16.20
N CYS A 465 -15.81 9.26 -15.51
CA CYS A 465 -15.98 7.97 -14.86
C CYS A 465 -15.69 8.14 -13.37
N ALA A 466 -16.72 7.91 -12.54
CA ALA A 466 -16.59 7.88 -11.10
C ALA A 466 -15.86 6.60 -10.64
N PRO A 467 -15.33 6.57 -9.40
CA PRO A 467 -14.72 5.37 -8.81
C PRO A 467 -15.63 4.14 -8.80
N SER A 468 -16.96 4.35 -8.78
CA SER A 468 -17.97 3.28 -8.87
C SER A 468 -18.14 2.68 -10.27
N GLY A 469 -17.50 3.26 -11.29
CA GLY A 469 -17.73 2.95 -12.71
C GLY A 469 -18.91 3.70 -13.33
N GLN A 470 -19.59 4.56 -12.57
CA GLN A 470 -20.67 5.39 -13.11
C GLN A 470 -20.12 6.37 -14.15
N LEU A 471 -20.72 6.36 -15.35
CA LEU A 471 -20.37 7.24 -16.46
C LEU A 471 -21.34 8.42 -16.53
N ALA A 472 -20.81 9.60 -16.87
CA ALA A 472 -21.61 10.79 -17.17
C ALA A 472 -21.00 11.58 -18.32
N VAL A 473 -21.84 12.19 -19.15
CA VAL A 473 -21.41 13.08 -20.24
C VAL A 473 -22.04 14.46 -20.07
N GLN A 474 -21.22 15.49 -20.21
CA GLN A 474 -21.64 16.89 -20.26
C GLN A 474 -21.23 17.51 -21.58
N ALA A 475 -22.14 18.25 -22.22
CA ALA A 475 -21.90 18.97 -23.46
C ALA A 475 -21.82 20.48 -23.24
N GLY A 476 -21.02 21.17 -24.05
CA GLY A 476 -21.03 22.63 -24.12
C GLY A 476 -20.49 23.13 -25.46
N PRO A 477 -20.89 24.33 -25.92
CA PRO A 477 -20.41 24.88 -27.18
C PRO A 477 -18.91 25.15 -27.14
N LEU A 478 -18.23 24.92 -28.26
CA LEU A 478 -16.80 25.21 -28.43
C LEU A 478 -16.64 26.50 -29.23
N ALA A 479 -16.50 27.64 -28.53
CA ALA A 479 -16.31 28.94 -29.15
C ALA A 479 -15.06 28.98 -30.05
N PRO A 480 -14.99 29.78 -31.13
CA PRO A 480 -13.77 29.93 -31.92
C PRO A 480 -12.59 30.47 -31.09
N LEU A 481 -11.35 30.24 -31.55
CA LEU A 481 -10.14 30.76 -30.93
C LEU A 481 -9.23 31.33 -32.03
N SER A 482 -8.64 32.49 -31.80
CA SER A 482 -7.69 33.12 -32.73
C SER A 482 -6.26 32.64 -32.46
N GLU A 483 -5.47 32.54 -33.53
CA GLU A 483 -4.04 32.19 -33.47
C GLU A 483 -3.15 33.38 -33.90
N PRO A 484 -1.92 33.49 -33.39
CA PRO A 484 -1.29 32.60 -32.40
C PRO A 484 -1.83 32.82 -30.97
N VAL A 485 -1.73 31.80 -30.13
CA VAL A 485 -2.10 31.87 -28.72
C VAL A 485 -0.91 32.28 -27.85
N GLY A 486 -1.13 33.11 -26.83
CA GLY A 486 -0.08 33.48 -25.86
C GLY A 486 0.16 32.38 -24.83
N LEU A 487 1.41 32.20 -24.39
CA LEU A 487 1.80 31.28 -23.33
C LEU A 487 2.61 31.99 -22.25
N LEU A 488 2.33 31.67 -20.99
CA LEU A 488 3.16 32.04 -19.85
C LEU A 488 3.97 30.85 -19.35
N LEU A 489 4.92 31.11 -18.46
CA LEU A 489 5.62 30.07 -17.72
C LEU A 489 5.06 30.00 -16.31
N ALA A 490 4.81 28.80 -15.81
CA ALA A 490 4.44 28.60 -14.42
C ALA A 490 5.67 28.76 -13.50
N ASP A 491 5.47 29.42 -12.36
CA ASP A 491 6.56 29.73 -11.42
C ASP A 491 7.06 28.50 -10.66
N ALA A 492 6.14 27.60 -10.30
CA ALA A 492 6.46 26.42 -9.50
C ALA A 492 6.79 25.19 -10.37
N PRO A 493 7.84 24.40 -10.02
CA PRO A 493 8.17 23.18 -10.73
C PRO A 493 7.19 22.03 -10.42
N THR A 494 6.89 21.22 -11.42
CA THR A 494 6.15 19.94 -11.29
C THR A 494 7.08 18.83 -10.81
N ASP A 495 6.50 17.74 -10.30
CA ASP A 495 7.26 16.55 -9.93
C ASP A 495 7.08 15.49 -11.03
N SER A 496 8.16 15.17 -11.73
CA SER A 496 8.13 14.26 -12.88
C SER A 496 7.59 12.84 -12.58
N GLY A 497 7.64 12.41 -11.32
CA GLY A 497 7.12 11.11 -10.91
C GLY A 497 5.68 11.15 -10.39
N ASP A 498 5.05 12.33 -10.31
CA ASP A 498 3.66 12.47 -9.87
C ASP A 498 2.72 11.67 -10.80
N VAL A 499 2.04 10.69 -10.20
CA VAL A 499 1.11 9.79 -10.87
C VAL A 499 -0.03 10.55 -11.55
N PHE A 500 -0.46 11.68 -10.99
CA PHE A 500 -1.57 12.47 -11.53
C PHE A 500 -1.19 13.21 -12.81
N LEU A 501 0.09 13.29 -13.16
CA LEU A 501 0.54 13.79 -14.45
C LEU A 501 0.31 12.80 -15.56
N ARG A 502 0.24 11.50 -15.26
CA ARG A 502 0.13 10.43 -16.26
C ARG A 502 -1.32 10.08 -16.60
N HIS A 503 -2.27 10.60 -15.84
CA HIS A 503 -3.69 10.29 -15.95
C HIS A 503 -4.56 11.53 -15.92
N LYS A 504 -5.63 11.54 -16.71
CA LYS A 504 -6.56 12.67 -16.78
C LYS A 504 -7.60 12.57 -15.65
N THR A 505 -7.21 12.99 -14.46
CA THR A 505 -8.03 12.91 -13.23
C THR A 505 -8.66 14.26 -12.91
N ALA A 506 -9.64 14.29 -12.00
CA ALA A 506 -10.18 15.51 -11.41
C ALA A 506 -9.21 16.20 -10.42
N VAL A 507 -8.09 15.56 -10.06
CA VAL A 507 -7.06 16.10 -9.16
C VAL A 507 -6.18 17.08 -9.94
N ARG A 508 -6.71 18.27 -10.22
CA ARG A 508 -6.09 19.25 -11.14
C ARG A 508 -6.11 20.69 -10.66
N SER A 509 -6.30 20.93 -9.36
CA SER A 509 -6.35 22.28 -8.77
C SER A 509 -5.17 23.17 -9.19
N ARG A 510 -3.95 22.62 -9.22
CA ARG A 510 -2.73 23.30 -9.69
C ARG A 510 -2.82 23.72 -11.16
N TYR A 511 -3.20 22.80 -12.04
CA TYR A 511 -3.33 23.05 -13.48
C TYR A 511 -4.44 24.07 -13.74
N ASP A 512 -5.57 23.93 -13.04
CA ASP A 512 -6.69 24.84 -13.13
C ASP A 512 -6.36 26.25 -12.66
N ALA A 513 -5.60 26.39 -11.58
CA ALA A 513 -5.10 27.68 -11.14
C ALA A 513 -4.16 28.30 -12.18
N ALA A 514 -3.25 27.52 -12.76
CA ALA A 514 -2.26 28.02 -13.71
C ALA A 514 -2.88 28.52 -15.02
N TRP A 515 -3.76 27.76 -15.66
CA TRP A 515 -4.37 28.22 -16.92
C TRP A 515 -5.37 29.36 -16.68
N ARG A 516 -6.07 29.41 -15.54
CA ARG A 516 -6.94 30.55 -15.20
C ARG A 516 -6.15 31.82 -14.94
N ASN A 517 -5.01 31.71 -14.26
CA ASN A 517 -4.10 32.83 -14.06
C ASN A 517 -3.55 33.33 -15.42
N ALA A 518 -3.13 32.40 -16.29
CA ALA A 518 -2.72 32.74 -17.65
C ALA A 518 -3.82 33.47 -18.43
N GLU A 519 -5.06 32.96 -18.37
CA GLU A 519 -6.22 33.59 -19.03
C GLU A 519 -6.52 35.00 -18.49
N ALA A 520 -6.38 35.22 -17.17
CA ALA A 520 -6.51 36.54 -16.57
C ALA A 520 -5.45 37.55 -17.05
N GLN A 521 -4.30 37.05 -17.52
CA GLN A 521 -3.21 37.84 -18.11
C GLN A 521 -3.27 37.89 -19.65
N GLY A 522 -4.36 37.41 -20.27
CA GLY A 522 -4.53 37.41 -21.73
C GLY A 522 -3.79 36.29 -22.47
N ALA A 523 -3.21 35.33 -21.75
CA ALA A 523 -2.60 34.14 -22.32
C ALA A 523 -3.58 32.97 -22.41
N PHE A 524 -3.28 31.99 -23.25
CA PHE A 524 -4.10 30.79 -23.42
C PHE A 524 -3.77 29.70 -22.40
N ASP A 525 -2.51 29.56 -22.01
CA ASP A 525 -2.05 28.52 -21.10
C ASP A 525 -0.74 28.92 -20.41
N ALA A 526 -0.38 28.20 -19.35
CA ALA A 526 0.92 28.31 -18.69
C ALA A 526 1.69 26.99 -18.81
N LEU A 527 2.91 27.06 -19.32
CA LEU A 527 3.82 25.91 -19.46
C LEU A 527 4.56 25.64 -18.15
N PHE A 528 4.63 24.36 -17.79
CA PHE A 528 5.34 23.91 -16.60
C PHE A 528 6.71 23.35 -16.94
N PHE A 529 7.61 23.47 -15.97
CA PHE A 529 8.87 22.72 -15.93
C PHE A 529 8.83 21.79 -14.73
N ASN A 530 9.55 20.67 -14.78
CA ASN A 530 9.68 19.76 -13.64
C ASN A 530 10.83 20.18 -12.71
N GLU A 531 11.06 19.39 -11.66
CA GLU A 531 12.11 19.60 -10.65
C GLU A 531 13.53 19.54 -11.23
N ARG A 532 13.69 18.96 -12.43
CA ARG A 532 14.95 18.87 -13.18
C ARG A 532 15.15 20.03 -14.17
N GLY A 533 14.21 20.96 -14.27
CA GLY A 533 14.28 22.06 -15.23
C GLY A 533 13.96 21.64 -16.68
N GLU A 534 13.24 20.53 -16.85
CA GLU A 534 12.77 20.04 -18.15
C GLU A 534 11.33 20.47 -18.38
N LEU A 535 11.01 20.90 -19.61
CA LEU A 535 9.66 21.27 -20.00
C LEU A 535 8.73 20.05 -19.90
N THR A 536 7.51 20.25 -19.42
CA THR A 536 6.50 19.17 -19.32
C THR A 536 5.34 19.41 -20.27
N GLU A 537 4.33 20.13 -19.81
CA GLU A 537 3.10 20.45 -20.54
C GLU A 537 2.50 21.78 -20.05
N GLY A 538 1.38 22.19 -20.62
CA GLY A 538 0.57 23.30 -20.14
C GLY A 538 -0.52 22.89 -19.16
N GLY A 539 -1.21 23.86 -18.58
CA GLY A 539 -2.42 23.70 -17.78
C GLY A 539 -3.51 22.86 -18.47
N ARG A 540 -3.66 23.01 -19.79
CA ARG A 540 -4.69 22.34 -20.61
C ARG A 540 -4.20 21.86 -21.97
N SER A 541 -2.89 21.81 -22.21
CA SER A 541 -2.28 21.47 -23.51
C SER A 541 -0.96 20.70 -23.36
N ASN A 542 -0.59 19.93 -24.38
CA ASN A 542 0.78 19.44 -24.55
C ASN A 542 1.54 20.37 -25.50
N VAL A 543 2.87 20.38 -25.42
CA VAL A 543 3.72 21.34 -26.16
C VAL A 543 4.66 20.62 -27.13
N PHE A 544 4.82 21.22 -28.29
CA PHE A 544 5.79 20.91 -29.32
C PHE A 544 6.60 22.16 -29.62
N VAL A 545 7.91 21.99 -29.79
CA VAL A 545 8.87 23.06 -30.05
C VAL A 545 9.62 22.70 -31.32
N ARG A 546 9.78 23.64 -32.25
CA ARG A 546 10.72 23.48 -33.36
C ARG A 546 12.08 24.02 -32.94
N PHE A 547 13.08 23.15 -32.89
CA PHE A 547 14.43 23.51 -32.47
C PHE A 547 15.46 22.79 -33.33
N GLY A 548 16.29 23.56 -34.03
CA GLY A 548 17.25 23.01 -35.01
C GLY A 548 16.55 22.42 -36.24
N GLY A 549 15.41 22.98 -36.64
CA GLY A 549 14.61 22.49 -37.78
C GLY A 549 13.74 21.25 -37.51
N GLU A 550 13.82 20.66 -36.32
CA GLU A 550 13.06 19.45 -35.94
C GLU A 550 11.94 19.79 -34.96
N TRP A 551 10.79 19.12 -35.11
CA TRP A 551 9.73 19.17 -34.11
C TRP A 551 10.01 18.19 -32.98
N ILE A 552 10.02 18.70 -31.75
CA ILE A 552 10.24 17.91 -30.55
C ILE A 552 9.16 18.17 -29.50
N THR A 553 8.86 17.15 -28.70
CA THR A 553 7.96 17.25 -27.54
C THR A 553 8.60 16.55 -26.33
N PRO A 554 8.35 16.98 -25.08
CA PRO A 554 8.93 16.33 -23.92
C PRO A 554 8.52 14.85 -23.82
N PRO A 555 9.44 13.92 -23.49
CA PRO A 555 9.11 12.51 -23.26
C PRO A 555 8.29 12.33 -21.99
N LEU A 556 7.47 11.27 -21.90
CA LEU A 556 6.62 11.00 -20.73
C LEU A 556 7.41 10.91 -19.40
N SER A 557 8.71 10.59 -19.45
CA SER A 557 9.62 10.61 -18.28
C SER A 557 9.80 12.00 -17.66
N CYS A 558 9.46 13.08 -18.37
CA CYS A 558 9.44 14.44 -17.83
C CYS A 558 8.24 14.68 -16.89
N GLY A 559 7.23 13.80 -16.87
CA GLY A 559 6.01 13.95 -16.08
C GLY A 559 4.98 14.83 -16.79
N LEU A 560 4.26 14.25 -17.74
CA LEU A 560 3.18 14.92 -18.46
C LEU A 560 2.11 13.92 -18.90
N LEU A 561 0.93 14.44 -19.23
CA LEU A 561 -0.16 13.63 -19.70
C LEU A 561 0.15 13.04 -21.10
N PRO A 562 -0.07 11.74 -21.33
CA PRO A 562 -0.09 11.19 -22.68
C PRO A 562 -1.33 11.71 -23.44
N GLY A 563 -1.21 12.93 -23.96
CA GLY A 563 -2.26 13.62 -24.71
C GLY A 563 -2.73 12.84 -25.92
N VAL A 564 -4.04 12.72 -26.13
CA VAL A 564 -4.59 12.12 -27.36
C VAL A 564 -4.08 12.86 -28.59
N MET A 565 -4.17 14.20 -28.61
CA MET A 565 -3.68 14.98 -29.75
C MET A 565 -2.15 14.92 -29.88
N ARG A 566 -1.41 14.85 -28.77
CA ARG A 566 0.04 14.63 -28.77
C ARG A 566 0.40 13.31 -29.47
N GLY A 567 -0.28 12.21 -29.12
CA GLY A 567 -0.09 10.91 -29.77
C GLY A 567 -0.42 10.95 -31.27
N VAL A 568 -1.50 11.64 -31.64
CA VAL A 568 -1.87 11.83 -33.06
C VAL A 568 -0.79 12.60 -33.83
N MET A 569 -0.21 13.65 -33.23
CA MET A 569 0.86 14.42 -33.87
C MET A 569 2.17 13.64 -33.98
N LEU A 570 2.56 12.89 -32.94
CA LEU A 570 3.74 12.02 -32.99
C LEU A 570 3.62 10.92 -34.06
N ALA A 571 2.42 10.38 -34.26
CA ALA A 571 2.17 9.37 -35.29
C ALA A 571 2.04 9.95 -36.71
N ALA A 572 1.89 11.27 -36.86
CA ALA A 572 1.63 11.90 -38.14
C ALA A 572 2.93 12.23 -38.88
N PRO A 573 3.20 11.63 -40.07
CA PRO A 573 4.46 11.87 -40.79
C PRO A 573 4.70 13.34 -41.16
N ALA A 574 3.63 14.12 -41.34
CA ALA A 574 3.71 15.55 -41.66
C ALA A 574 4.40 16.39 -40.57
N TRP A 575 4.39 15.93 -39.32
CA TRP A 575 5.08 16.61 -38.22
C TRP A 575 6.53 16.16 -38.07
N HIS A 576 6.85 14.91 -38.47
CA HIS A 576 8.16 14.30 -38.26
C HIS A 576 8.70 14.58 -36.84
N ALA A 577 7.82 14.46 -35.84
CA ALA A 577 8.10 14.86 -34.47
C ALA A 577 8.67 13.70 -33.65
N SER A 578 9.60 14.01 -32.75
CA SER A 578 10.20 13.02 -31.84
C SER A 578 10.15 13.47 -30.38
N GLU A 579 10.27 12.53 -29.46
CA GLU A 579 10.40 12.84 -28.04
C GLU A 579 11.84 13.23 -27.71
N ARG A 580 12.03 14.39 -27.06
CA ARG A 580 13.35 14.88 -26.61
C ARG A 580 13.16 15.74 -25.36
N VAL A 581 14.08 15.65 -24.40
CA VAL A 581 14.09 16.55 -23.24
C VAL A 581 14.30 17.99 -23.73
N ILE A 582 13.47 18.92 -23.29
CA ILE A 582 13.50 20.33 -23.70
C ILE A 582 13.83 21.18 -22.47
N THR A 583 14.93 21.95 -22.54
CA THR A 583 15.34 22.87 -21.48
C THR A 583 14.71 24.25 -21.66
N ARG A 584 14.81 25.10 -20.64
CA ARG A 584 14.36 26.51 -20.73
C ARG A 584 15.04 27.27 -21.88
N ALA A 585 16.35 27.07 -22.06
CA ALA A 585 17.10 27.71 -23.14
C ALA A 585 16.60 27.27 -24.52
N MET A 586 16.38 25.96 -24.72
CA MET A 586 15.83 25.45 -25.98
C MET A 586 14.45 26.01 -26.29
N LEU A 587 13.61 26.21 -25.27
CA LEU A 587 12.29 26.81 -25.44
C LEU A 587 12.39 28.31 -25.83
N GLN A 588 13.34 29.04 -25.26
CA GLN A 588 13.57 30.46 -25.56
C GLN A 588 14.16 30.67 -26.97
N GLU A 589 15.00 29.74 -27.42
CA GLU A 589 15.65 29.76 -28.74
C GLU A 589 14.83 29.05 -29.83
N ALA A 590 13.59 28.63 -29.51
CA ALA A 590 12.73 27.90 -30.42
C ALA A 590 12.36 28.71 -31.67
N ASP A 591 12.39 28.06 -32.85
CA ASP A 591 11.97 28.67 -34.11
C ASP A 591 10.44 28.89 -34.15
N ASP A 592 9.69 27.93 -33.61
CA ASP A 592 8.23 27.93 -33.54
C ASP A 592 7.78 27.12 -32.31
N ILE A 593 6.66 27.51 -31.72
CA ILE A 593 6.01 26.79 -30.62
C ILE A 593 4.60 26.42 -31.06
N VAL A 594 4.22 25.17 -30.81
CA VAL A 594 2.86 24.66 -31.01
C VAL A 594 2.37 24.03 -29.72
N VAL A 595 1.19 24.42 -29.28
CA VAL A 595 0.46 23.69 -28.22
C VAL A 595 -0.68 22.92 -28.83
N CYS A 596 -1.02 21.78 -28.24
CA CYS A 596 -2.08 20.94 -28.75
C CYS A 596 -2.97 20.38 -27.63
N ASN A 597 -4.24 20.21 -27.96
CA ASN A 597 -5.19 19.43 -27.17
C ASN A 597 -6.25 18.82 -28.09
N ALA A 598 -6.99 17.84 -27.57
CA ALA A 598 -7.99 17.11 -28.37
C ALA A 598 -9.19 17.97 -28.81
N LEU A 599 -9.42 19.13 -28.17
CA LEU A 599 -10.49 20.03 -28.57
C LEU A 599 -10.13 20.86 -29.80
N ARG A 600 -8.91 21.38 -29.83
CA ARG A 600 -8.49 22.39 -30.81
C ARG A 600 -7.60 21.81 -31.91
N GLY A 601 -6.91 20.70 -31.65
CA GLY A 601 -5.82 20.26 -32.50
C GLY A 601 -4.53 21.03 -32.18
N PRO A 602 -3.60 21.17 -33.14
CA PRO A 602 -2.41 22.01 -32.99
C PRO A 602 -2.79 23.49 -33.11
N LEU A 603 -2.18 24.33 -32.28
CA LEU A 603 -2.32 25.79 -32.27
C LEU A 603 -0.94 26.43 -32.26
N ARG A 604 -0.68 27.38 -33.16
CA ARG A 604 0.54 28.19 -33.12
C ARG A 604 0.54 29.02 -31.84
N ALA A 605 1.69 29.09 -31.18
CA ALA A 605 1.82 29.76 -29.91
C ALA A 605 3.06 30.67 -29.85
N VAL A 606 2.99 31.68 -28.98
CA VAL A 606 4.10 32.60 -28.68
C VAL A 606 4.26 32.72 -27.17
N LEU A 607 5.51 32.78 -26.68
CA LEU A 607 5.76 33.12 -25.28
C LEU A 607 5.51 34.62 -25.07
N LEU A 608 4.81 34.96 -24.00
CA LEU A 608 4.63 36.34 -23.56
C LEU A 608 5.67 36.66 -22.48
N ASP A 609 6.28 37.84 -22.57
CA ASP A 609 7.19 38.33 -21.54
C ASP A 609 6.39 38.65 -20.28
N GLY A 610 6.46 37.76 -19.29
CA GLY A 610 5.83 37.94 -17.99
C GLY A 610 6.48 39.09 -17.23
N THR A 611 6.05 40.32 -17.47
CA THR A 611 6.28 41.40 -16.50
C THR A 611 5.12 41.34 -15.50
N PRO A 612 5.35 41.13 -14.20
CA PRO A 612 4.28 41.25 -13.22
C PRO A 612 3.79 42.70 -13.27
N THR A 613 2.54 42.92 -13.70
CA THR A 613 1.88 44.20 -13.41
C THR A 613 1.77 44.31 -11.89
N ALA A 614 2.42 45.35 -11.34
CA ALA A 614 2.58 45.65 -9.92
C ALA A 614 1.26 45.76 -9.15
#